data_AF-A0A2H5UWG2-F1
#
_entry.id   AF-A0A2H5UWG2-F1
#
_cell.length_a   1.000
_cell.length_b   1.000
_cell.length_c   1.000
_cell.angle_alpha   90.00
_cell.angle_beta   90.00
_cell.angle_gamma   90.00
#
_symmetry.space_group_name_H-M   'P 1'
#
loop_
_entity.id
_entity.type
_entity.pdbx_description
1 polymer ?
#
loop_
_entity_poly.entity_id
_entity_poly.type
_entity_poly.pdbx_seq_one_letter_code
_entity_poly.pdbx_strand_id
1 'polypeptide(L)'
;MARYILTLEGGEFEVSVESENKSELVEKLPELVELYRLVASRVGELGRRPTPAKRRGKSEAIEVLRHLEEKILNTNFFKQPRSTAEVRAKLKEVVGVLFQSRKVSQALGILHERGLLSRVGQKGSYKYYSR
;
A
#
# COMPACT_ATOMS: atom_id res chain seq x y z
N MET A 1 17.72 11.75 -46.43
CA MET A 1 16.25 11.93 -46.34
C MET A 1 15.94 12.42 -44.93
N ALA A 2 15.13 13.47 -44.78
CA ALA A 2 14.82 14.03 -43.47
C ALA A 2 13.80 13.13 -42.76
N ARG A 3 14.14 12.64 -41.57
CA ARG A 3 13.24 11.87 -40.71
C ARG A 3 12.64 12.80 -39.68
N TYR A 4 11.34 12.68 -39.46
CA TYR A 4 10.60 13.49 -38.53
C TYR A 4 10.07 12.57 -37.43
N ILE A 5 10.32 12.96 -36.18
CA ILE A 5 9.88 12.23 -35.00
C ILE A 5 8.93 13.16 -34.24
N LEU A 6 7.74 12.65 -33.93
CA LEU A 6 6.77 13.34 -33.10
C LEU A 6 6.61 12.56 -31.80
N THR A 7 7.03 13.17 -30.70
CA THR A 7 7.01 12.58 -29.36
C THR A 7 5.94 13.26 -28.51
N LEU A 8 5.08 12.47 -27.88
CA LEU A 8 4.22 12.92 -26.79
C LEU A 8 4.85 12.47 -25.47
N GLU A 9 5.28 13.45 -24.68
CA GLU A 9 5.77 13.23 -23.31
C GLU A 9 4.60 13.20 -22.33
N GLY A 10 4.46 12.10 -21.60
CA GLY A 10 3.44 11.97 -20.56
C GLY A 10 3.99 11.28 -19.33
N GLY A 11 4.55 12.06 -18.40
CA GLY A 11 4.89 11.67 -17.03
C GLY A 11 5.73 10.40 -16.89
N GLU A 12 5.10 9.22 -16.95
CA GLU A 12 5.70 7.90 -16.74
C GLU A 12 6.14 7.19 -18.04
N PHE A 13 5.73 7.68 -19.22
CA PHE A 13 6.16 7.09 -20.50
C PHE A 13 6.10 8.11 -21.64
N GLU A 14 6.84 7.80 -22.71
CA GLU A 14 6.90 8.58 -23.94
C GLU A 14 6.36 7.75 -25.10
N VAL A 15 5.54 8.37 -25.94
CA VAL A 15 5.03 7.73 -27.16
C VAL A 15 5.53 8.52 -28.36
N SER A 16 6.31 7.87 -29.22
CA SER A 16 6.92 8.50 -30.39
C SER A 16 6.50 7.82 -31.68
N VAL A 17 6.21 8.61 -32.70
CA VAL A 17 5.97 8.13 -34.07
C VAL A 17 7.01 8.74 -35.01
N GLU A 18 7.64 7.89 -35.81
CA GLU A 18 8.63 8.27 -36.82
C GLU A 18 7.99 8.17 -38.21
N SER A 19 8.19 9.19 -39.06
CA SER A 19 7.89 9.12 -40.49
C SER A 19 8.85 10.00 -41.29
N GLU A 20 9.02 9.65 -42.55
CA GLU A 20 9.82 10.38 -43.54
C GLU A 20 9.02 11.54 -44.19
N ASN A 21 7.73 11.67 -43.88
CA ASN A 21 6.82 12.66 -44.45
C ASN A 21 6.09 13.48 -43.37
N LYS A 22 6.19 14.82 -43.44
CA LYS A 22 5.53 15.73 -42.50
C LYS A 22 4.01 15.65 -42.55
N SER A 23 3.42 15.46 -43.74
CA SER A 23 1.95 15.39 -43.88
C SER A 23 1.39 14.13 -43.25
N GLU A 24 2.11 13.02 -43.39
CA GLU A 24 1.74 11.73 -42.79
C GLU A 24 1.79 11.78 -41.25
N LEU A 25 2.71 12.56 -40.67
CA LEU A 25 2.74 12.78 -39.21
C LEU A 25 1.52 13.54 -38.70
N VAL A 26 1.07 14.55 -39.44
CA VAL A 26 -0.10 15.35 -39.04
C VAL A 26 -1.37 14.51 -39.13
N GLU A 27 -1.48 13.64 -40.13
CA GLU A 27 -2.58 12.69 -40.26
C GLU A 27 -2.59 11.63 -39.14
N LYS A 28 -1.41 11.23 -38.66
CA LYS A 28 -1.25 10.25 -37.56
C LYS A 28 -1.35 10.86 -36.16
N LEU A 29 -1.51 12.17 -36.02
CA LEU A 29 -1.68 12.84 -34.72
C LEU A 29 -2.87 12.31 -33.91
N PRO A 30 -4.08 12.12 -34.49
CA PRO A 30 -5.22 11.61 -33.74
C PRO A 30 -4.97 10.19 -33.22
N GLU A 31 -4.40 9.32 -34.06
CA GLU A 31 -4.03 7.95 -33.69
C GLU A 31 -3.01 7.92 -32.54
N LEU A 32 -2.03 8.81 -32.58
CA LEU A 32 -1.03 8.95 -31.53
C LEU A 32 -1.65 9.39 -30.19
N VAL A 33 -2.62 10.31 -30.22
CA VAL A 33 -3.35 10.76 -29.03
C VAL A 33 -4.23 9.65 -28.46
N GLU A 34 -4.90 8.87 -29.32
CA GLU A 34 -5.69 7.71 -28.89
C GLU A 34 -4.80 6.62 -28.29
N LEU A 35 -3.65 6.35 -28.92
CA LEU A 35 -2.65 5.43 -28.42
C LEU A 35 -2.12 5.88 -27.05
N TYR A 36 -1.81 7.17 -26.90
CA TYR A 36 -1.40 7.75 -25.63
C TYR A 36 -2.47 7.55 -24.54
N ARG A 37 -3.75 7.81 -24.84
CA ARG A 37 -4.86 7.61 -23.89
C ARG A 37 -5.02 6.14 -23.50
N LEU A 38 -4.89 5.22 -24.45
CA LEU A 38 -4.98 3.78 -24.21
C LEU A 38 -3.80 3.27 -23.36
N VAL A 39 -2.59 3.76 -23.63
CA VAL A 39 -1.42 3.42 -22.83
C VAL A 39 -1.55 4.03 -21.43
N ALA A 40 -1.98 5.29 -21.31
CA ALA A 40 -2.22 5.94 -20.02
C ALA A 40 -3.26 5.19 -19.17
N SER A 41 -4.37 4.75 -19.78
CA SER A 41 -5.39 3.98 -19.07
C SER A 41 -4.85 2.61 -18.65
N ARG A 42 -4.11 1.91 -19.51
CA ARG A 42 -3.51 0.60 -19.18
C ARG A 42 -2.37 0.69 -18.18
N VAL A 43 -1.56 1.75 -18.21
CA VAL A 43 -0.52 2.02 -17.21
C VAL A 43 -1.17 2.37 -15.87
N GLY A 44 -2.23 3.18 -15.87
CA GLY A 44 -3.04 3.44 -14.68
C GLY A 44 -3.69 2.18 -14.09
N GLU A 45 -4.08 1.22 -14.93
CA GLU A 45 -4.60 -0.09 -14.52
C GLU A 45 -3.50 -1.07 -14.07
N LEU A 46 -2.32 -1.04 -14.69
CA LEU A 46 -1.14 -1.81 -14.28
C LEU A 46 -0.56 -1.30 -12.95
N GLY A 47 -0.74 -0.02 -12.64
CA GLY A 47 -0.47 0.57 -11.32
C GLY A 47 -1.43 0.10 -10.20
N ARG A 48 -2.53 -0.58 -10.55
CA ARG A 48 -3.45 -1.23 -9.59
C ARG A 48 -3.12 -2.71 -9.33
N ARG A 49 -1.91 -3.17 -9.62
CA ARG A 49 -1.37 -4.35 -8.93
C ARG A 49 -0.85 -3.90 -7.56
N PRO A 50 -1.26 -4.52 -6.43
CA PRO A 50 -0.64 -4.23 -5.15
C PRO A 50 0.81 -4.73 -5.22
N THR A 51 1.72 -3.83 -5.58
CA THR A 51 3.15 -4.10 -5.49
C THR A 51 3.47 -4.24 -3.99
N PRO A 52 4.05 -5.37 -3.54
CA PRO A 52 4.51 -5.47 -2.17
C PRO A 52 5.68 -4.51 -2.01
N ALA A 53 5.40 -3.35 -1.43
CA ALA A 53 6.38 -2.30 -1.21
C ALA A 53 7.49 -2.84 -0.29
N LYS A 54 8.65 -3.14 -0.89
CA LYS A 54 9.92 -3.31 -0.17
C LYS A 54 10.30 -1.97 0.48
N ARG A 55 9.71 -1.64 1.64
CA ARG A 55 10.23 -0.62 2.57
C ARG A 55 10.29 -1.21 3.97
N ARG A 56 11.33 -2.04 4.15
CA ARG A 56 11.76 -2.71 5.38
C ARG A 56 11.68 -1.74 6.57
N GLY A 57 10.83 -2.07 7.54
CA GLY A 57 10.90 -1.55 8.91
C GLY A 57 9.76 -0.62 9.34
N LYS A 58 9.31 0.33 8.50
CA LYS A 58 8.17 1.20 8.83
C LYS A 58 6.84 0.68 8.29
N SER A 59 6.83 -0.04 7.15
CA SER A 59 5.56 -0.54 6.58
C SER A 59 4.93 -1.64 7.44
N GLU A 60 5.72 -2.58 7.98
CA GLU A 60 5.16 -3.73 8.71
C GLU A 60 4.39 -3.30 9.97
N ALA A 61 4.88 -2.31 10.74
CA ALA A 61 4.14 -1.80 11.89
C ALA A 61 2.85 -1.08 11.48
N ILE A 62 2.87 -0.37 10.34
CA ILE A 62 1.69 0.31 9.77
C ILE A 62 0.70 -0.72 9.23
N GLU A 63 1.16 -1.79 8.60
CA GLU A 63 0.33 -2.90 8.13
C GLU A 63 -0.31 -3.63 9.31
N VAL A 64 0.46 -3.91 10.36
CA VAL A 64 -0.07 -4.48 11.60
C VAL A 64 -1.11 -3.56 12.22
N LEU A 65 -0.84 -2.26 12.28
CA LEU A 65 -1.79 -1.26 12.79
C LEU A 65 -3.09 -1.28 11.99
N ARG A 66 -3.00 -1.24 10.65
CA ARG A 66 -4.16 -1.33 9.76
C ARG A 66 -4.96 -2.61 10.01
N HIS A 67 -4.30 -3.76 10.09
CA HIS A 67 -4.98 -5.03 10.34
C HIS A 67 -5.60 -5.11 11.74
N LEU A 68 -4.98 -4.51 12.74
CA LEU A 68 -5.58 -4.38 14.07
C LEU A 68 -6.84 -3.52 14.03
N GLU A 69 -6.79 -2.35 13.39
CA GLU A 69 -7.91 -1.43 13.28
C GLU A 69 -9.09 -2.01 12.49
N GLU A 70 -8.83 -2.60 11.32
CA GLU A 70 -9.88 -3.13 10.44
C GLU A 70 -10.50 -4.43 10.96
N LYS A 71 -9.67 -5.35 11.49
CA LYS A 71 -10.10 -6.75 11.68
C LYS A 71 -10.19 -7.19 13.13
N ILE A 72 -9.53 -6.52 14.08
CA ILE A 72 -9.43 -7.00 15.47
C ILE A 72 -10.07 -6.03 16.47
N LEU A 73 -9.86 -4.72 16.34
CA LEU A 73 -10.39 -3.72 17.28
C LEU A 73 -11.92 -3.74 17.36
N ASN A 74 -12.60 -3.93 16.23
CA ASN A 74 -14.07 -4.00 16.18
C ASN A 74 -14.64 -5.31 16.74
N THR A 75 -13.79 -6.24 17.18
CA THR A 75 -14.21 -7.54 17.73
C THR A 75 -14.17 -7.53 19.26
N ASN A 76 -14.74 -8.57 19.88
CA ASN A 76 -14.68 -8.77 21.32
C ASN A 76 -13.28 -9.14 21.87
N PHE A 77 -12.24 -9.18 21.02
CA PHE A 77 -10.92 -9.68 21.38
C PHE A 77 -10.24 -8.87 22.51
N PHE A 78 -10.39 -7.55 22.47
CA PHE A 78 -9.82 -6.61 23.44
C PHE A 78 -10.74 -6.29 24.64
N LYS A 79 -11.89 -6.98 24.80
CA LYS A 79 -12.71 -6.87 26.01
C LYS A 79 -12.00 -7.37 27.26
N GLN A 80 -10.99 -8.22 27.09
CA GLN A 80 -10.11 -8.69 28.15
C GLN A 80 -8.68 -8.20 27.86
N PRO A 81 -7.84 -7.99 28.89
CA PRO A 81 -6.45 -7.61 28.70
C PRO A 81 -5.66 -8.68 27.93
N ARG A 82 -5.14 -8.31 26.75
CA ARG A 82 -4.34 -9.16 25.86
C ARG A 82 -2.87 -8.76 25.81
N SER A 83 -2.01 -9.75 25.92
CA SER A 83 -0.56 -9.60 25.72
C SER A 83 -0.20 -9.43 24.24
N THR A 84 0.99 -8.88 23.97
CA THR A 84 1.53 -8.78 22.60
C THR A 84 1.61 -10.15 21.91
N ALA A 85 1.88 -11.22 22.65
CA ALA A 85 1.95 -12.58 22.11
C ALA A 85 0.58 -13.09 21.64
N GLU A 86 -0.48 -12.86 22.43
CA GLU A 86 -1.85 -13.21 22.06
C GLU A 86 -2.31 -12.42 20.84
N VAL A 87 -2.02 -11.11 20.80
CA VAL A 87 -2.35 -10.25 19.65
C VAL A 87 -1.64 -10.76 18.40
N ARG A 88 -0.36 -11.13 18.50
CA ARG A 88 0.42 -11.68 17.39
C ARG A 88 -0.16 -13.01 16.89
N ALA A 89 -0.58 -13.88 17.80
CA ALA A 89 -1.24 -15.14 17.44
C ALA A 89 -2.56 -14.88 16.71
N LYS A 90 -3.37 -13.93 17.20
CA LYS A 90 -4.63 -13.56 16.56
C LYS A 90 -4.44 -12.93 15.17
N LEU A 91 -3.43 -12.08 15.01
CA LEU A 91 -3.06 -11.54 13.70
C LEU A 91 -2.67 -12.63 12.71
N LYS A 92 -1.92 -13.66 13.15
CA LYS A 92 -1.60 -14.81 12.30
C LYS A 92 -2.87 -15.57 11.88
N GLU A 93 -3.81 -15.77 12.79
CA GLU A 93 -5.08 -16.46 12.51
C GLU A 93 -5.92 -15.71 11.46
N VAL A 94 -6.02 -14.38 11.60
CA VAL A 94 -6.92 -13.54 10.78
C VAL A 94 -6.31 -13.13 9.44
N VAL A 95 -4.99 -12.94 9.38
CA VAL A 95 -4.28 -12.43 8.19
C VAL A 95 -3.48 -13.54 7.49
N GLY A 96 -3.19 -14.65 8.17
CA GLY A 96 -2.32 -15.73 7.65
C GLY A 96 -0.82 -15.40 7.71
N VAL A 97 -0.45 -14.20 8.18
CA VAL A 97 0.94 -13.70 8.21
C VAL A 97 1.46 -13.65 9.63
N LEU A 98 2.67 -14.17 9.85
CA LEU A 98 3.36 -14.08 11.14
C LEU A 98 4.22 -12.82 11.20
N PHE A 99 3.68 -11.77 11.81
CA PHE A 99 4.42 -10.51 12.03
C PHE A 99 5.49 -10.62 13.11
N GLN A 100 6.46 -9.71 13.09
CA GLN A 100 7.47 -9.61 14.15
C GLN A 100 6.89 -9.06 15.45
N SER A 101 7.26 -9.67 16.60
CA SER A 101 6.77 -9.24 17.92
C SER A 101 7.04 -7.76 18.22
N ARG A 102 8.22 -7.25 17.83
CA ARG A 102 8.57 -5.82 17.97
C ARG A 102 7.61 -4.91 17.20
N LYS A 103 7.16 -5.32 16.00
CA LYS A 103 6.24 -4.52 15.16
C LYS A 103 4.83 -4.53 15.72
N VAL A 104 4.38 -5.66 16.25
CA VAL A 104 3.10 -5.76 16.98
C VAL A 104 3.12 -4.88 18.22
N SER A 105 4.19 -4.90 19.01
CA SER A 105 4.34 -4.03 20.18
C SER A 105 4.32 -2.54 19.80
N GLN A 106 5.01 -2.16 18.71
CA GLN A 106 4.99 -0.79 18.19
C GLN A 106 3.58 -0.34 17.79
N ALA A 107 2.82 -1.18 17.06
CA ALA A 107 1.45 -0.88 16.67
C ALA A 107 0.50 -0.75 17.88
N LEU A 108 0.62 -1.63 18.87
CA LEU A 108 -0.16 -1.54 20.11
C LEU A 108 0.18 -0.28 20.91
N GLY A 109 1.45 0.14 20.92
CA GLY A 109 1.87 1.42 21.49
C GLY A 109 1.18 2.61 20.83
N ILE A 110 1.13 2.64 19.49
CA ILE A 110 0.42 3.67 18.73
C ILE A 110 -1.09 3.69 19.07
N LEU A 111 -1.73 2.53 19.15
CA LEU A 111 -3.16 2.45 19.51
C LEU A 111 -3.44 2.93 20.94
N HIS A 112 -2.49 2.69 21.85
CA HIS A 112 -2.56 3.21 23.21
C HIS A 112 -2.39 4.73 23.25
N GLU A 113 -1.41 5.27 22.50
CA GLU A 113 -1.21 6.73 22.37
C GLU A 113 -2.42 7.42 21.74
N ARG A 114 -3.11 6.76 20.81
CA ARG A 114 -4.38 7.22 20.21
C ARG A 114 -5.59 7.10 21.13
N GLY A 115 -5.46 6.50 22.32
CA GLY A 115 -6.55 6.30 23.27
C GLY A 115 -7.54 5.20 22.89
N LEU A 116 -7.28 4.42 21.83
CA LEU A 116 -8.13 3.30 21.40
C LEU A 116 -7.96 2.07 22.30
N LEU A 117 -6.79 1.91 22.90
CA LEU A 117 -6.49 0.85 23.85
C LEU A 117 -5.94 1.42 25.15
N SER A 118 -6.32 0.83 26.27
CA SER A 118 -5.69 1.04 27.57
C SER A 118 -4.69 -0.08 27.84
N ARG A 119 -3.62 0.22 28.59
CA ARG A 119 -2.61 -0.77 29.00
C ARG A 119 -2.67 -1.04 30.50
N VAL A 120 -2.56 -2.30 30.90
CA VAL A 120 -2.33 -2.72 32.29
C VAL A 120 -0.93 -3.30 32.40
N GLY A 121 -0.17 -2.82 33.38
CA GLY A 121 1.15 -3.36 33.70
C GLY A 121 1.05 -4.59 34.59
N GLN A 122 1.69 -5.68 34.19
CA GLN A 122 1.88 -6.87 35.02
C GLN A 122 3.37 -7.21 34.97
N LYS A 123 4.15 -6.85 36.01
CA LYS A 123 5.61 -7.05 36.20
C LYS A 123 6.34 -7.64 34.97
N GLY A 124 6.86 -6.77 34.10
CA GLY A 124 7.65 -7.17 32.92
C GLY A 124 6.85 -7.44 31.63
N SER A 125 5.51 -7.40 31.68
CA SER A 125 4.64 -7.57 30.51
C SER A 125 3.48 -6.56 30.52
N TYR A 126 3.14 -6.03 29.35
CA TYR A 126 1.99 -5.15 29.16
C TYR A 126 0.85 -5.93 28.51
N LYS A 127 -0.37 -5.69 29.00
CA LYS A 127 -1.59 -6.17 28.37
C LYS A 127 -2.45 -5.00 27.94
N TYR A 128 -3.13 -5.15 26.80
CA TYR A 128 -3.94 -4.12 26.17
C TYR A 128 -5.40 -4.53 26.14
N TYR A 129 -6.31 -3.58 26.37
CA TYR A 129 -7.75 -3.79 26.33
C TYR A 129 -8.45 -2.53 25.82
N SER A 130 -9.62 -2.69 25.21
CA SER A 130 -10.50 -1.59 24.83
C SER A 130 -11.24 -1.14 26.08
N ARG A 131 -11.35 0.18 26.31
CA ARG A 131 -12.25 0.69 27.36
C ARG A 131 -13.71 0.43 27.03
#